data_AF-A0A2M9P4Z4-F1
#
_entry.id   AF-A0A2M9P4Z4-F1
#
_cell.length_a   1.000
_cell.length_b   1.000
_cell.length_c   1.000
_cell.angle_alpha   90.00
_cell.angle_beta   90.00
_cell.angle_gamma   90.00
#
_symmetry.space_group_name_H-M   'P 1'
#
loop_
_entity.id
_entity.type
_entity.pdbx_description
1 polymer ?
#
loop_
_entity_poly.entity_id
_entity_poly.type
_entity_poly.pdbx_seq_one_letter_code
_entity_poly.pdbx_strand_id
1 'polypeptide(L)' 'PHGLTVADGARVLGVTRQALNNLINGHAGVSPEMALRLAKAFNTEAEDWLHHQLVYDLAQARKRAASST' A
#
# COMPACT_ATOMS: atom_id res chain seq x y z
N PRO A 1 -10.55 13.90 -13.68
CA PRO A 1 -10.15 12.53 -13.29
C PRO A 1 -9.08 12.00 -14.25
N HIS A 2 -7.90 11.60 -13.76
CA HIS A 2 -6.70 11.35 -14.58
C HIS A 2 -6.78 10.15 -15.54
N GLY A 3 -7.94 9.47 -15.71
CA GLY A 3 -8.14 8.39 -16.69
C GLY A 3 -7.24 7.16 -16.49
N LEU A 4 -6.43 7.12 -15.43
CA LEU A 4 -5.49 6.05 -15.16
C LEU A 4 -6.22 4.82 -14.67
N THR A 5 -6.09 3.73 -15.41
CA THR A 5 -6.59 2.43 -14.97
C THR A 5 -5.64 1.83 -13.93
N VAL A 6 -6.12 0.85 -13.15
CA VAL A 6 -5.25 0.05 -12.27
C VAL A 6 -4.13 -0.63 -13.07
N ALA A 7 -4.37 -0.98 -14.34
CA ALA A 7 -3.34 -1.56 -15.20
C ALA A 7 -2.22 -0.56 -15.53
N ASP A 8 -2.57 0.70 -15.78
CA ASP A 8 -1.59 1.76 -16.02
C ASP A 8 -0.75 2.05 -14.78
N GLY A 9 -1.39 2.16 -13.62
CA GLY A 9 -0.68 2.33 -12.35
C GLY A 9 0.27 1.16 -12.06
N ALA A 10 -0.17 -0.07 -12.31
CA ALA A 10 0.64 -1.26 -12.07
C ALA A 10 1.89 -1.27 -12.97
N ARG A 11 1.73 -0.87 -14.23
CA ARG A 11 2.84 -0.72 -15.19
C ARG A 11 3.85 0.35 -14.74
N VAL A 12 3.39 1.49 -14.25
CA VAL A 12 4.26 2.56 -13.71
C VAL A 12 5.06 2.06 -12.51
N LEU A 13 4.42 1.31 -11.62
CA LEU A 13 5.05 0.75 -10.42
C LEU A 13 5.86 -0.54 -10.69
N GLY A 14 5.83 -1.04 -11.93
CA GLY A 14 6.50 -2.30 -12.32
C GLY A 14 5.96 -3.55 -11.62
N VAL A 15 4.70 -3.53 -11.15
CA VAL A 15 4.04 -4.63 -10.43
C VAL A 15 2.97 -5.28 -11.30
N THR A 16 2.49 -6.46 -10.89
CA THR A 16 1.31 -7.04 -11.55
C THR A 16 0.07 -6.21 -11.22
N ARG A 17 -0.91 -6.21 -12.14
CA ARG A 17 -2.22 -5.59 -11.89
C ARG A 17 -2.86 -6.15 -10.61
N GLN A 18 -2.71 -7.46 -10.36
CA GLN A 18 -3.25 -8.10 -9.17
C GLN A 18 -2.59 -7.57 -7.88
N ALA A 19 -1.26 -7.37 -7.88
CA ALA A 19 -0.56 -6.82 -6.72
C ALA A 19 -1.07 -5.41 -6.39
N LEU A 20 -1.17 -4.53 -7.39
CA LEU A 20 -1.70 -3.19 -7.18
C LEU A 20 -3.19 -3.23 -6.77
N ASN A 21 -3.99 -4.10 -7.38
CA ASN A 21 -5.39 -4.26 -7.01
C ASN A 21 -5.56 -4.74 -5.56
N ASN A 22 -4.74 -5.68 -5.11
CA ASN A 22 -4.77 -6.17 -3.73
C ASN A 22 -4.36 -5.07 -2.75
N LEU A 23 -3.36 -4.26 -3.10
CA LEU A 23 -2.95 -3.11 -2.29
C LEU A 23 -4.07 -2.06 -2.18
N ILE A 24 -4.66 -1.65 -3.31
CA ILE A 24 -5.72 -0.63 -3.34
C ILE A 24 -6.96 -1.08 -2.55
N ASN A 25 -7.32 -2.36 -2.64
CA ASN A 25 -8.47 -2.90 -1.91
C ASN A 25 -8.12 -3.32 -0.47
N GLY A 26 -6.90 -3.07 0.02
CA GLY A 26 -6.48 -3.42 1.38
C GLY A 26 -6.36 -4.92 1.66
N HIS A 27 -6.33 -5.76 0.62
CA HIS A 27 -6.07 -7.19 0.72
C HIS A 27 -4.58 -7.51 0.88
N ALA A 28 -3.70 -6.55 0.63
CA ALA A 28 -2.27 -6.60 0.90
C ALA A 28 -1.80 -5.27 1.49
N GLY A 29 -0.83 -5.30 2.40
CA GLY A 29 -0.17 -4.11 2.92
C GLY A 29 0.98 -3.64 2.02
N VAL A 30 1.55 -2.49 2.36
CA VAL A 30 2.77 -1.96 1.73
C VAL A 30 4.00 -2.68 2.27
N SER A 31 4.65 -3.49 1.44
CA SER A 31 5.99 -4.05 1.74
C SER A 31 7.09 -3.00 1.51
N PRO A 32 8.32 -3.20 2.04
CA PRO A 32 9.46 -2.32 1.74
C PRO A 32 9.73 -2.14 0.23
N GLU A 33 9.63 -3.21 -0.56
CA GLU A 33 9.82 -3.14 -2.02
C GLU A 33 8.70 -2.34 -2.70
N MET A 34 7.46 -2.46 -2.20
CA MET A 34 6.34 -1.65 -2.68
C MET A 34 6.51 -0.17 -2.31
N ALA A 35 6.98 0.11 -1.08
CA ALA A 35 7.27 1.46 -0.62
C ALA A 35 8.29 2.15 -1.52
N LEU A 36 9.39 1.48 -1.89
CA LEU A 36 10.38 2.01 -2.84
C LEU A 36 9.78 2.31 -4.23
N ARG A 37 8.86 1.47 -4.71
CA ARG A 37 8.18 1.68 -6.00
C ARG A 37 7.25 2.89 -5.95
N LEU A 38 6.50 3.02 -4.86
CA LEU A 38 5.59 4.14 -4.63
C LEU A 38 6.36 5.46 -4.47
N ALA A 39 7.41 5.45 -3.66
CA ALA A 39 8.33 6.57 -3.49
C ALA A 39 8.85 7.10 -4.83
N LYS A 40 9.36 6.20 -5.68
CA LYS A 40 9.82 6.56 -7.02
C LYS A 40 8.72 7.10 -7.93
N ALA A 41 7.53 6.52 -7.90
CA ALA A 41 6.42 6.92 -8.78
C ALA A 41 5.79 8.25 -8.39
N PHE A 42 5.78 8.59 -7.09
CA PHE A 42 5.14 9.79 -6.56
C PHE A 42 6.12 10.87 -6.11
N ASN A 43 7.43 10.62 -6.24
CA ASN A 43 8.50 11.51 -5.78
C ASN A 43 8.35 11.84 -4.28
N THR A 44 8.24 10.78 -3.47
CA THR A 44 8.17 10.83 -1.99
C THR A 44 9.24 9.94 -1.38
N GLU A 45 9.34 9.91 -0.05
CA GLU A 45 10.20 8.97 0.68
C GLU A 45 9.51 7.61 0.89
N ALA A 46 10.27 6.52 0.97
CA ALA A 46 9.73 5.17 1.16
C ALA A 46 9.27 4.96 2.62
N GLU A 47 9.96 5.59 3.55
CA GLU A 47 9.71 5.58 4.99
C GLU A 47 8.31 6.10 5.32
N ASP A 48 7.82 7.10 4.58
CA ASP A 48 6.47 7.65 4.76
C ASP A 48 5.39 6.58 4.49
N TRP A 49 5.56 5.80 3.42
CA TRP A 49 4.65 4.70 3.09
C TRP A 49 4.67 3.59 4.14
N LEU A 50 5.86 3.24 4.63
CA LEU A 50 6.02 2.24 5.68
C LEU A 50 5.45 2.73 7.02
N HIS A 51 5.59 4.01 7.33
CA HIS A 51 5.00 4.59 8.52
C HIS A 51 3.47 4.55 8.47
N HIS A 52 2.85 4.88 7.33
CA HIS A 52 1.41 4.72 7.15
C HIS A 52 0.96 3.26 7.33
N GLN A 53 1.71 2.30 6.77
CA GLN A 53 1.41 0.88 6.95
C GLN A 53 1.50 0.46 8.43
N LEU A 54 2.55 0.89 9.15
CA LEU A 54 2.73 0.61 10.57
C LEU A 54 1.57 1.15 11.40
N VAL A 55 1.18 2.41 11.19
CA VAL A 55 0.06 3.03 11.91
C VAL A 55 -1.24 2.26 11.68
N TYR A 56 -1.50 1.85 10.43
CA TYR A 56 -2.65 1.03 10.09
C TYR A 56 -2.62 -0.33 10.79
N ASP A 57 -1.50 -1.04 10.74
CA ASP A 57 -1.35 -2.37 11.33
C ASP A 57 -1.54 -2.34 12.84
N LEU A 58 -0.99 -1.32 13.52
CA LEU A 58 -1.20 -1.11 14.94
C LEU A 58 -2.68 -0.84 15.27
N ALA A 59 -3.37 -0.03 14.47
CA ALA A 59 -4.79 0.21 14.66
C ALA A 59 -5.62 -1.07 14.51
N GLN A 60 -5.31 -1.91 13.52
CA GLN A 60 -5.99 -3.20 13.34
C GLN A 60 -5.66 -4.19 14.47
N ALA A 61 -4.41 -4.23 14.94
CA ALA A 61 -4.01 -5.08 16.06
C ALA A 61 -4.74 -4.70 17.35
N ARG A 62 -4.88 -3.40 17.64
CA ARG A 62 -5.65 -2.89 18.79
C ARG A 62 -7.12 -3.30 18.72
N LYS A 63 -7.76 -3.20 17.53
CA LYS A 63 -9.15 -3.64 17.34
C LYS A 63 -9.32 -5.12 17.63
N ARG A 64 -8.42 -5.96 17.11
CA ARG A 64 -8.44 -7.42 17.37
C ARG A 64 -8.28 -7.72 18.86
N ALA A 65 -7.31 -7.09 19.53
CA ALA A 65 -7.10 -7.26 20.97
C ALA A 65 -8.33 -6.86 21.79
N ALA A 66 -9.00 -5.76 21.44
CA ALA A 66 -10.23 -5.31 22.10
C ALA A 66 -11.43 -6.24 21.87
N SER A 67 -11.52 -6.87 20.70
CA SER A 67 -12.61 -7.83 20.37
C SER A 67 -12.44 -9.22 21.00
N SER A 68 -11.27 -9.50 21.57
CA SER A 68 -10.96 -10.78 22.23
C SER A 68 -11.14 -10.73 23.75
N THR A 69 -11.70 -9.64 24.29
CA THR A 69 -12.09 -9.47 25.69
C THR A 69 -13.61 -9.37 25.78
#